data_AF-A0AAU8S0M0-F1
#
_entry.id   AF-A0AAU8S0M0-F1
#
_cell.length_a   1.000
_cell.length_b   1.000
_cell.length_c   1.000
_cell.angle_alpha   90.00
_cell.angle_beta   90.00
_cell.angle_gamma   90.00
#
_symmetry.space_group_name_H-M   'P 1'
#
loop_
_entity.id
_entity.type
_entity.pdbx_description
1 polymer ?
#
loop_
_entity_poly.entity_id
_entity_poly.type
_entity_poly.pdbx_seq_one_letter_code
_entity_poly.pdbx_strand_id
1 'polypeptide(L)'
;MSAEKELIVAPPQETALAVYSAEKGLEPWLQQIRVKIDEFLAVVPDLKTVKGRKEIASMAYEVARTKTAIENKGKELSAEQKKVPARIDAERKRVWDILESWQKEVRKPLDDWQAAEDARIDRHNDRLNWLKTLADDLGELNSLQLKGLIAEAEGMQLGAHWEEFEAEAANTKDKVLTSLRAALQKREQFEAEQAELARLRREADERAEQDRIRLAQEAAVEAERQRVAQEQQAAREAAARREKELIDQAAAQEREAENQRLQLKLQAEQAERARIQAEADRVAAEQRMEQERQDAARRQEEATEQARQEERRRADAAAAEIVRQQEARERDEAHRRSINRAALEAFMAEGMPESCAKQAVKLIAQRKIPNIAISY
;
A
#
# COMPACT_ATOMS: atom_id res chain seq x y z
N MET A 1 115.71 70.76 79.29
CA MET A 1 114.81 69.59 79.43
C MET A 1 113.48 70.10 79.96
N SER A 2 112.61 70.63 79.10
CA SER A 2 111.24 70.98 79.50
C SER A 2 110.46 69.67 79.55
N ALA A 3 110.22 69.16 80.77
CA ALA A 3 109.35 68.01 80.96
C ALA A 3 107.96 68.38 80.44
N GLU A 4 107.56 67.78 79.32
CA GLU A 4 106.19 67.84 78.81
C GLU A 4 105.27 67.28 79.90
N LYS A 5 104.59 68.20 80.61
CA LYS A 5 103.49 67.87 81.50
C LYS A 5 102.27 67.53 80.64
N GLU A 6 102.26 66.37 79.98
CA GLU A 6 101.02 65.92 79.34
C GLU A 6 100.01 65.49 80.42
N LEU A 7 98.80 66.06 80.35
CA LEU A 7 97.64 65.58 81.09
C LEU A 7 97.29 64.17 80.58
N ILE A 8 96.79 63.31 81.47
CA ILE A 8 96.69 61.85 81.30
C ILE A 8 96.13 61.45 79.91
N VAL A 9 96.75 60.44 79.30
CA VAL A 9 96.37 59.88 78.00
C VAL A 9 95.12 59.00 78.14
N ALA A 10 94.30 58.93 77.08
CA ALA A 10 93.16 58.02 76.99
C ALA A 10 93.56 56.56 77.34
N PRO A 11 92.61 55.70 77.76
CA PRO A 11 92.91 54.32 78.11
C PRO A 11 93.72 53.59 77.01
N PRO A 12 94.73 52.77 77.39
CA PRO A 12 95.51 51.97 76.45
C PRO A 12 94.60 51.11 75.56
N GLN A 13 95.00 50.86 74.31
CA GLN A 13 94.19 50.09 73.35
C GLN A 13 93.77 48.71 73.90
N GLU A 14 94.67 48.03 74.61
CA GLU A 14 94.49 46.69 75.16
C GLU A 14 93.38 46.63 76.24
N THR A 15 93.22 47.69 77.02
CA THR A 15 92.24 47.77 78.11
C THR A 15 91.03 48.65 77.78
N ALA A 16 91.08 49.40 76.66
CA ALA A 16 90.05 50.35 76.27
C ALA A 16 88.66 49.72 76.22
N LEU A 17 88.49 48.53 75.61
CA LEU A 17 87.16 47.92 75.53
C LEU A 17 86.53 47.68 76.91
N ALA A 18 87.30 47.09 77.83
CA ALA A 18 86.83 46.83 79.18
C ALA A 18 86.50 48.15 79.92
N VAL A 19 87.35 49.17 79.77
CA VAL A 19 87.17 50.49 80.41
C VAL A 19 85.94 51.22 79.88
N TYR A 20 85.73 51.29 78.56
CA TYR A 20 84.58 51.99 77.97
C TYR A 20 83.25 51.23 78.12
N SER A 21 83.29 49.91 78.37
CA SER A 21 82.09 49.08 78.54
C SER A 21 81.66 48.92 80.00
N ALA A 22 82.52 49.27 80.96
CA ALA A 22 82.23 49.18 82.38
C ALA A 22 81.42 50.39 82.88
N GLU A 23 80.54 50.16 83.85
CA GLU A 23 79.86 51.25 84.55
C GLU A 23 80.90 52.16 85.22
N LYS A 24 80.91 53.44 84.84
CA LYS A 24 81.90 54.44 85.30
C LYS A 24 83.37 54.01 85.08
N GLY A 25 83.68 53.21 84.07
CA GLY A 25 85.04 52.70 83.87
C GLY A 25 86.12 53.77 83.62
N LEU A 26 85.75 54.97 83.16
CA LEU A 26 86.65 56.12 83.00
C LEU A 26 86.88 56.92 84.29
N GLU A 27 86.21 56.58 85.40
CA GLU A 27 86.34 57.28 86.67
C GLU A 27 87.80 57.40 87.16
N PRO A 28 88.68 56.38 87.04
CA PRO A 28 90.09 56.53 87.40
C PRO A 28 90.83 57.61 86.59
N TRP A 29 90.47 57.80 85.31
CA TRP A 29 91.04 58.86 84.47
C TRP A 29 90.52 60.22 84.88
N LEU A 30 89.23 60.33 85.20
CA LEU A 30 88.63 61.57 85.70
C LEU A 30 89.25 61.98 87.05
N GLN A 31 89.48 61.03 87.95
CA GLN A 31 90.15 61.26 89.24
C GLN A 31 91.59 61.76 89.05
N GLN A 32 92.36 61.13 88.16
CA GLN A 32 93.73 61.59 87.87
C GLN A 32 93.74 63.00 87.25
N ILE A 33 92.81 63.29 86.33
CA ILE A 33 92.66 64.63 85.74
C ILE A 33 92.31 65.64 86.83
N ARG A 34 91.40 65.27 87.76
CA ARG A 34 90.99 66.13 88.86
C ARG A 34 92.14 66.46 89.80
N VAL A 35 92.93 65.47 90.19
CA VAL A 35 94.14 65.68 91.02
C VAL A 35 95.08 66.69 90.36
N LYS A 36 95.38 66.53 89.06
CA LYS A 36 96.25 67.47 88.32
C LYS A 36 95.66 68.89 88.27
N ILE A 37 94.34 69.02 88.10
CA ILE A 37 93.66 70.33 88.12
C ILE A 37 93.75 70.96 89.52
N ASP A 38 93.52 70.18 90.57
CA ASP A 38 93.57 70.66 91.96
C ASP A 38 95.00 71.09 92.35
N GLU A 39 96.02 70.32 91.97
CA GLU A 39 97.44 70.69 92.12
C GLU A 39 97.77 72.00 91.39
N PHE A 40 97.25 72.18 90.18
CA PHE A 40 97.43 73.42 89.41
C PHE A 40 96.75 74.62 90.08
N LEU A 41 95.53 74.43 90.61
CA LEU A 41 94.77 75.48 91.27
C LEU A 41 95.33 75.85 92.65
N ALA A 42 96.00 74.93 93.35
CA ALA A 42 96.58 75.17 94.67
C ALA A 42 97.68 76.25 94.67
N VAL A 43 98.38 76.45 93.55
CA VAL A 43 99.45 77.45 93.40
C VAL A 43 98.93 78.80 92.87
N VAL A 44 97.61 78.90 92.58
CA VAL A 44 96.86 80.07 92.06
C VAL A 44 97.70 81.02 91.19
N PRO A 45 97.79 80.78 89.86
CA PRO A 45 98.50 81.68 88.96
C PRO A 45 97.92 83.11 88.99
N ASP A 46 98.77 84.13 89.13
CA ASP A 46 98.34 85.53 89.24
C ASP A 46 97.72 86.04 87.92
N LEU A 47 96.39 86.25 87.95
CA LEU A 47 95.59 86.77 86.84
C LEU A 47 95.97 88.19 86.41
N LYS A 48 96.63 88.98 87.27
CA LYS A 48 97.10 90.32 86.91
C LYS A 48 98.29 90.24 85.93
N THR A 49 99.02 89.13 85.93
CA THR A 49 100.17 88.93 85.02
C THR A 49 99.76 88.24 83.71
N VAL A 50 100.44 88.58 82.61
CA VAL A 50 100.29 87.87 81.32
C VAL A 50 100.69 86.41 81.46
N LYS A 51 101.70 86.12 82.28
CA LYS A 51 102.22 84.77 82.51
C LYS A 51 101.18 83.87 83.18
N GLY A 52 100.57 84.30 84.30
CA GLY A 52 99.55 83.52 85.00
C GLY A 52 98.31 83.23 84.14
N ARG A 53 97.86 84.21 83.33
CA ARG A 53 96.77 83.98 82.36
C ARG A 53 97.12 82.95 81.27
N LYS A 54 98.37 82.95 80.78
CA LYS A 54 98.85 81.95 79.80
C LYS A 54 98.96 80.55 80.41
N GLU A 55 99.39 80.43 81.66
CA GLU A 55 99.46 79.15 82.36
C GLU A 55 98.07 78.53 82.56
N ILE A 56 97.07 79.35 82.92
CA ILE A 56 95.66 78.90 83.01
C ILE A 56 95.13 78.46 81.64
N ALA A 57 95.40 79.23 80.59
CA ALA A 57 95.01 78.86 79.23
C ALA A 57 95.66 77.54 78.78
N SER A 58 96.92 77.30 79.16
CA SER A 58 97.65 76.05 78.85
C SER A 58 97.01 74.85 79.55
N MET A 59 96.71 74.95 80.86
CA MET A 59 96.05 73.88 81.60
C MET A 59 94.64 73.58 81.04
N ALA A 60 93.87 74.63 80.69
CA ALA A 60 92.57 74.45 80.05
C ALA A 60 92.68 73.76 78.68
N TYR A 61 93.71 74.09 77.90
CA TYR A 61 94.00 73.44 76.62
C TYR A 61 94.38 71.97 76.78
N GLU A 62 95.20 71.64 77.78
CA GLU A 62 95.55 70.25 78.12
C GLU A 62 94.31 69.42 78.48
N VAL A 63 93.41 69.96 79.31
CA VAL A 63 92.11 69.32 79.63
C VAL A 63 91.27 69.12 78.37
N ALA A 64 91.21 70.11 77.48
CA ALA A 64 90.50 69.99 76.21
C ALA A 64 91.10 68.91 75.29
N ARG A 65 92.43 68.80 75.23
CA ARG A 65 93.14 67.79 74.43
C ARG A 65 92.88 66.38 74.99
N THR A 66 92.97 66.18 76.30
CA THR A 66 92.67 64.89 76.96
C THR A 66 91.20 64.49 76.75
N LYS A 67 90.25 65.44 76.87
CA LYS A 67 88.84 65.20 76.58
C LYS A 67 88.64 64.66 75.15
N THR A 68 89.24 65.33 74.17
CA THR A 68 89.16 64.91 72.76
C THR A 68 89.79 63.53 72.53
N ALA A 69 90.92 63.24 73.18
CA ALA A 69 91.58 61.94 73.06
C ALA A 69 90.73 60.79 73.61
N ILE A 70 90.09 60.98 74.77
CA ILE A 70 89.16 60.01 75.36
C ILE A 70 87.95 59.81 74.42
N GLU A 71 87.33 60.88 73.96
CA GLU A 71 86.18 60.80 73.05
C GLU A 71 86.50 60.08 71.73
N ASN A 72 87.62 60.42 71.08
CA ASN A 72 88.04 59.78 69.83
C ASN A 72 88.30 58.29 70.02
N LYS A 73 88.92 57.90 71.14
CA LYS A 73 89.17 56.50 71.47
C LYS A 73 87.86 55.71 71.64
N GLY A 74 86.89 56.28 72.34
CA GLY A 74 85.56 55.68 72.48
C GLY A 74 84.84 55.52 71.13
N LYS A 75 84.94 56.53 70.25
CA LYS A 75 84.37 56.50 68.89
C LYS A 75 85.00 55.42 68.01
N GLU A 76 86.32 55.33 67.97
CA GLU A 76 87.05 54.30 67.22
C GLU A 76 86.67 52.90 67.69
N LEU A 77 86.64 52.69 69.01
CA LEU A 77 86.26 51.42 69.61
C LEU A 77 84.81 51.04 69.28
N SER A 78 83.87 51.98 69.41
CA SER A 78 82.46 51.75 69.06
C SER A 78 82.30 51.42 67.57
N ALA A 79 83.04 52.11 66.70
CA ALA A 79 83.01 51.87 65.26
C ALA A 79 83.52 50.47 64.90
N GLU A 80 84.61 49.99 65.51
CA GLU A 80 85.11 48.63 65.28
C GLU A 80 84.16 47.57 65.87
N GLN A 81 83.63 47.80 67.07
CA GLN A 81 82.68 46.86 67.68
C GLN A 81 81.38 46.72 66.88
N LYS A 82 80.88 47.79 66.28
CA LYS A 82 79.71 47.74 65.38
C LYS A 82 79.93 46.90 64.13
N LYS A 83 81.18 46.64 63.72
CA LYS A 83 81.48 45.75 62.58
C LYS A 83 81.43 44.27 62.97
N VAL A 84 81.56 43.93 64.25
CA VAL A 84 81.58 42.54 64.72
C VAL A 84 80.27 41.81 64.41
N PRO A 85 79.07 42.35 64.72
CA PRO A 85 77.80 41.71 64.33
C PRO A 85 77.69 41.47 62.81
N ALA A 86 78.07 42.46 61.99
CA ALA A 86 78.01 42.33 60.53
C ALA A 86 78.94 41.22 60.00
N ARG A 87 80.14 41.08 60.58
CA ARG A 87 81.06 39.97 60.23
C ARG A 87 80.51 38.62 60.66
N ILE A 88 79.90 38.54 61.85
CA ILE A 88 79.27 37.31 62.35
C ILE A 88 78.11 36.90 61.44
N ASP A 89 77.22 37.81 61.08
CA ASP A 89 76.08 37.50 60.22
C ASP A 89 76.50 37.08 58.80
N ALA A 90 77.52 37.73 58.25
CA ALA A 90 78.10 37.35 56.96
C ALA A 90 78.68 35.92 57.01
N GLU A 91 79.45 35.58 58.05
CA GLU A 91 80.03 34.25 58.18
C GLU A 91 78.96 33.18 58.46
N ARG A 92 77.97 33.49 59.31
CA ARG A 92 76.83 32.60 59.55
C ARG A 92 76.08 32.28 58.27
N LYS A 93 75.81 33.28 57.43
CA LYS A 93 75.16 33.07 56.13
C LYS A 93 76.03 32.24 55.20
N ARG A 94 77.32 32.58 55.07
CA ARG A 94 78.27 31.83 54.24
C ARG A 94 78.32 30.35 54.63
N VAL A 95 78.43 30.06 55.93
CA VAL A 95 78.45 28.68 56.44
C VAL A 95 77.12 27.98 56.17
N TRP A 96 75.98 28.65 56.40
CA TRP A 96 74.67 28.10 56.10
C TRP A 96 74.55 27.69 54.63
N ASP A 97 74.86 28.61 53.71
CA ASP A 97 74.75 28.38 52.26
C ASP A 97 75.65 27.21 51.80
N ILE A 98 76.87 27.10 52.36
CA ILE A 98 77.80 25.99 52.10
C ILE A 98 77.23 24.66 52.63
N LEU A 99 76.77 24.63 53.89
CA LEU A 99 76.24 23.41 54.50
C LEU A 99 74.96 22.94 53.80
N GLU A 100 74.09 23.86 53.36
CA GLU A 100 72.91 23.53 52.56
C GLU A 100 73.29 22.93 51.21
N SER A 101 74.31 23.49 50.54
CA SER A 101 74.84 22.92 49.30
C SER A 101 75.39 21.50 49.50
N TRP A 102 76.19 21.28 50.55
CA TRP A 102 76.74 19.96 50.86
C TRP A 102 75.66 18.98 51.28
N GLN A 103 74.62 19.41 51.99
CA GLN A 103 73.47 18.57 52.33
C GLN A 103 72.78 18.05 51.06
N LYS A 104 72.57 18.92 50.06
CA LYS A 104 72.00 18.54 48.75
C LYS A 104 72.92 17.58 48.00
N GLU A 105 74.22 17.86 47.98
CA GLU A 105 75.22 16.98 47.35
C GLU A 105 75.24 15.58 47.97
N VAL A 106 75.22 15.50 49.30
CA VAL A 106 75.17 14.22 50.04
C VAL A 106 73.85 13.47 49.80
N ARG A 107 72.73 14.19 49.69
CA ARG A 107 71.40 13.58 49.45
C ARG A 107 71.20 13.14 48.00
N LYS A 108 71.88 13.79 47.05
CA LYS A 108 71.69 13.60 45.60
C LYS A 108 71.77 12.15 45.12
N PRO A 109 72.75 11.31 45.53
CA PRO A 109 72.81 9.91 45.09
C PRO A 109 71.57 9.11 45.48
N LEU A 110 70.98 9.38 46.66
CA LEU A 110 69.76 8.71 47.10
C LEU A 110 68.53 9.26 46.36
N ASP A 111 68.46 10.56 46.07
CA ASP A 111 67.38 11.13 45.25
C ASP A 111 67.41 10.55 43.83
N ASP A 112 68.60 10.49 43.21
CA ASP A 112 68.81 9.95 41.87
C ASP A 112 68.45 8.44 41.83
N TRP A 113 68.80 7.67 42.87
CA TRP A 113 68.42 6.26 42.98
C TRP A 113 66.90 6.08 43.14
N GLN A 114 66.26 6.86 44.03
CA GLN A 114 64.80 6.81 44.21
C GLN A 114 64.06 7.11 42.91
N ALA A 115 64.47 8.16 42.19
CA ALA A 115 63.88 8.51 40.90
C ALA A 115 64.10 7.42 39.83
N ALA A 116 65.28 6.79 39.81
CA ALA A 116 65.55 5.69 38.88
C ALA A 116 64.73 4.44 39.19
N GLU A 117 64.51 4.16 40.48
CA GLU A 117 63.73 3.03 40.97
C GLU A 117 62.22 3.23 40.71
N ASP A 118 61.68 4.41 41.01
CA ASP A 118 60.30 4.76 40.67
C ASP A 118 60.07 4.64 39.15
N ALA A 119 60.99 5.18 38.34
CA ALA A 119 60.91 5.06 36.89
C ALA A 119 61.07 3.61 36.40
N ARG A 120 61.78 2.74 37.12
CA ARG A 120 61.88 1.30 36.81
C ARG A 120 60.54 0.62 37.05
N ILE A 121 59.95 0.83 38.22
CA ILE A 121 58.64 0.28 38.61
C ILE A 121 57.55 0.77 37.64
N ASP A 122 57.52 2.06 37.31
CA ASP A 122 56.54 2.63 36.38
C ASP A 122 56.64 1.99 34.98
N ARG A 123 57.85 1.78 34.46
CA ARG A 123 58.04 1.09 33.17
C ARG A 123 57.45 -0.32 33.17
N HIS A 124 57.58 -1.07 34.25
CA HIS A 124 56.98 -2.41 34.36
C HIS A 124 55.46 -2.33 34.43
N ASN A 125 54.93 -1.42 35.26
CA ASN A 125 53.49 -1.21 35.40
C ASN A 125 52.84 -0.75 34.10
N ASP A 126 53.46 0.17 33.35
CA ASP A 126 52.98 0.63 32.05
C ASP A 126 52.91 -0.52 31.04
N ARG A 127 53.94 -1.38 31.02
CA ARG A 127 53.99 -2.54 30.13
C ARG A 127 52.93 -3.59 30.51
N LEU A 128 52.70 -3.82 31.80
CA LEU A 128 51.62 -4.68 32.31
C LEU A 128 50.25 -4.11 31.95
N ASN A 129 50.08 -2.79 32.09
CA ASN A 129 48.84 -2.12 31.77
C ASN A 129 48.54 -2.19 30.27
N TRP A 130 49.53 -1.90 29.42
CA TRP A 130 49.43 -2.10 27.97
C TRP A 130 48.95 -3.52 27.63
N LEU A 131 49.54 -4.54 28.25
CA LEU A 131 49.15 -5.93 28.02
C LEU A 131 47.70 -6.19 28.42
N LYS A 132 47.24 -5.64 29.55
CA LYS A 132 45.85 -5.73 30.02
C LYS A 132 44.89 -5.08 29.02
N THR A 133 45.23 -3.90 28.48
CA THR A 133 44.39 -3.17 27.52
C THR A 133 44.15 -3.91 26.21
N LEU A 134 45.00 -4.86 25.83
CA LEU A 134 44.77 -5.69 24.64
C LEU A 134 43.52 -6.57 24.77
N ALA A 135 43.06 -6.86 25.99
CA ALA A 135 41.87 -7.66 26.24
C ALA A 135 40.60 -6.83 26.48
N ASP A 136 40.67 -5.51 26.34
CA ASP A 136 39.52 -4.61 26.48
C ASP A 136 38.68 -4.58 25.20
N ASP A 137 37.36 -4.35 25.34
CA ASP A 137 36.41 -4.08 24.26
C ASP A 137 36.46 -5.04 23.04
N LEU A 138 36.70 -6.33 23.29
CA LEU A 138 36.85 -7.36 22.25
C LEU A 138 35.60 -7.61 21.38
N GLY A 139 34.43 -7.09 21.77
CA GLY A 139 33.14 -7.43 21.17
C GLY A 139 32.95 -6.97 19.73
N GLU A 140 33.61 -5.88 19.33
CA GLU A 140 33.46 -5.28 17.98
C GLU A 140 34.52 -5.77 16.99
N LEU A 141 35.51 -6.52 17.46
CA LEU A 141 36.65 -6.94 16.65
C LEU A 141 36.31 -8.14 15.77
N ASN A 142 36.81 -8.12 14.53
CA ASN A 142 36.73 -9.27 13.63
C ASN A 142 37.87 -10.29 13.88
N SER A 143 37.78 -11.46 13.26
CA SER A 143 38.77 -12.53 13.47
C SER A 143 40.20 -12.13 13.10
N LEU A 144 40.40 -11.28 12.09
CA LEU A 144 41.73 -10.80 11.69
C LEU A 144 42.33 -9.85 12.74
N GLN A 145 41.53 -8.93 13.27
CA GLN A 145 41.96 -8.01 14.33
C GLN A 145 42.32 -8.76 15.61
N LEU A 146 41.50 -9.73 16.01
CA LEU A 146 41.77 -10.57 17.18
C LEU A 146 43.06 -11.39 17.02
N LYS A 147 43.34 -11.92 15.82
CA LYS A 147 44.61 -12.58 15.51
C LYS A 147 45.80 -11.63 15.63
N GLY A 148 45.64 -10.36 15.21
CA GLY A 148 46.64 -9.31 15.39
C GLY A 148 46.97 -9.08 16.87
N LEU A 149 45.95 -8.87 17.71
CA LEU A 149 46.13 -8.67 19.15
C LEU A 149 46.78 -9.87 19.84
N ILE A 150 46.43 -11.10 19.43
CA ILE A 150 47.09 -12.32 19.93
C ILE A 150 48.57 -12.29 19.57
N ALA A 151 48.91 -11.97 18.33
CA ALA A 151 50.31 -11.89 17.89
C ALA A 151 51.10 -10.80 18.64
N GLU A 152 50.47 -9.65 18.93
CA GLU A 152 51.07 -8.59 19.75
C GLU A 152 51.36 -9.06 21.18
N ALA A 153 50.37 -9.70 21.83
CA ALA A 153 50.53 -10.26 23.17
C ALA A 153 51.60 -11.38 23.18
N GLU A 154 51.60 -12.28 22.20
CA GLU A 154 52.58 -13.36 22.04
C GLU A 154 53.99 -12.81 21.81
N GLY A 155 54.12 -11.74 21.02
CA GLY A 155 55.39 -11.07 20.73
C GLY A 155 56.05 -10.39 21.93
N MET A 156 55.31 -10.12 23.01
CA MET A 156 55.88 -9.60 24.24
C MET A 156 56.83 -10.64 24.87
N GLN A 157 58.12 -10.33 24.92
CA GLN A 157 59.11 -11.21 25.53
C GLN A 157 58.99 -11.18 27.05
N LEU A 158 59.02 -12.36 27.67
CA LEU A 158 59.22 -12.53 29.10
C LEU A 158 60.69 -12.87 29.35
N GLY A 159 61.18 -12.59 30.56
CA GLY A 159 62.54 -12.93 30.96
C GLY A 159 63.11 -11.94 31.97
N ALA A 160 64.42 -12.04 32.20
CA ALA A 160 65.14 -11.32 33.25
C ALA A 160 64.96 -9.78 33.25
N HIS A 161 64.61 -9.19 32.10
CA HIS A 161 64.32 -7.75 32.00
C HIS A 161 63.05 -7.32 32.71
N TRP A 162 62.21 -8.25 33.19
CA TRP A 162 61.04 -7.99 34.03
C TRP A 162 61.34 -8.03 35.52
N GLU A 163 62.52 -8.49 35.92
CA GLU A 163 62.95 -8.53 37.31
C GLU A 163 61.90 -9.20 38.22
N GLU A 164 61.49 -8.59 39.33
CA GLU A 164 60.48 -9.14 40.24
C GLU A 164 59.06 -9.23 39.63
N PHE A 165 58.80 -8.53 38.53
CA PHE A 165 57.52 -8.51 37.83
C PHE A 165 57.36 -9.65 36.82
N GLU A 166 58.38 -10.48 36.58
CA GLU A 166 58.33 -11.53 35.56
C GLU A 166 57.14 -12.49 35.75
N ALA A 167 56.92 -12.93 36.99
CA ALA A 167 55.81 -13.82 37.33
C ALA A 167 54.44 -13.14 37.11
N GLU A 168 54.30 -11.86 37.45
CA GLU A 168 53.07 -11.11 37.21
C GLU A 168 52.83 -10.88 35.71
N ALA A 169 53.89 -10.56 34.96
CA ALA A 169 53.84 -10.39 33.51
C ALA A 169 53.45 -11.68 32.80
N ALA A 170 54.02 -12.82 33.21
CA ALA A 170 53.64 -14.13 32.69
C ALA A 170 52.16 -14.44 32.94
N ASN A 171 51.72 -14.30 34.19
CA ASN A 171 50.32 -14.53 34.56
C ASN A 171 49.35 -13.59 33.82
N THR A 172 49.72 -12.32 33.64
CA THR A 172 48.91 -11.34 32.92
C THR A 172 48.84 -11.70 31.43
N LYS A 173 49.97 -12.05 30.81
CA LYS A 173 50.04 -12.50 29.41
C LYS A 173 49.15 -13.71 29.17
N ASP A 174 49.21 -14.70 30.04
CA ASP A 174 48.41 -15.91 29.92
C ASP A 174 46.90 -15.63 30.03
N LYS A 175 46.50 -14.77 30.97
CA LYS A 175 45.10 -14.33 31.10
C LYS A 175 44.61 -13.60 29.84
N VAL A 176 45.41 -12.66 29.34
CA VAL A 176 45.09 -11.88 28.13
C VAL A 176 44.98 -12.79 26.91
N LEU A 177 45.94 -13.69 26.70
CA LEU A 177 45.90 -14.66 25.60
C LEU A 177 44.71 -15.60 25.71
N THR A 178 44.34 -16.04 26.92
CA THR A 178 43.16 -16.87 27.14
C THR A 178 41.87 -16.13 26.73
N SER A 179 41.70 -14.89 27.17
CA SER A 179 40.55 -14.05 26.79
C SER A 179 40.49 -13.79 25.28
N LEU A 180 41.62 -13.41 24.68
CA LEU A 180 41.71 -13.14 23.24
C LEU A 180 41.41 -14.39 22.39
N ARG A 181 41.96 -15.56 22.76
CA ARG A 181 41.70 -16.82 22.05
C ARG A 181 40.24 -17.25 22.18
N ALA A 182 39.62 -17.06 23.35
CA ALA A 182 38.21 -17.33 23.53
C ALA A 182 37.32 -16.39 22.69
N ALA A 183 37.67 -15.10 22.61
CA ALA A 183 36.98 -14.15 21.74
C ALA A 183 37.15 -14.51 20.26
N LEU A 184 38.36 -14.85 19.83
CA LEU A 184 38.64 -15.29 18.47
C LEU A 184 37.80 -16.52 18.09
N GLN A 185 37.77 -17.53 18.95
CA GLN A 185 36.98 -18.74 18.70
C GLN A 185 35.50 -18.42 18.50
N LYS A 186 34.90 -17.60 19.37
CA LYS A 186 33.50 -17.16 19.23
C LYS A 186 33.28 -16.39 17.94
N ARG A 187 34.22 -15.52 17.57
CA ARG A 187 34.13 -14.69 16.37
C ARG A 187 34.26 -15.51 15.09
N GLU A 188 35.17 -16.48 15.05
CA GLU A 188 35.33 -17.40 13.92
C GLU A 188 34.09 -18.29 13.75
N GLN A 189 33.50 -18.78 14.85
CA GLN A 189 32.23 -19.52 14.81
C GLN A 189 31.11 -18.65 14.23
N PHE A 190 30.95 -17.42 14.73
CA PHE A 190 29.95 -16.49 14.21
C PHE A 190 30.16 -16.21 12.70
N GLU A 191 31.39 -15.93 12.27
CA GLU A 191 31.71 -15.66 10.86
C GLU A 191 31.44 -16.88 9.97
N ALA A 192 31.78 -18.08 10.44
CA ALA A 192 31.49 -19.33 9.73
C ALA A 192 29.97 -19.57 9.61
N GLU A 193 29.21 -19.35 10.68
CA GLU A 193 27.74 -19.44 10.67
C GLU A 193 27.11 -18.44 9.70
N GLN A 194 27.61 -17.20 9.65
CA GLN A 194 27.13 -16.19 8.69
C GLN A 194 27.47 -16.58 7.24
N ALA A 195 28.66 -17.14 7.00
CA ALA A 195 29.05 -17.61 5.67
C ALA A 195 28.20 -18.80 5.19
N GLU A 196 27.95 -19.76 6.08
CA GLU A 196 27.05 -20.89 5.82
C GLU A 196 25.61 -20.44 5.58
N LEU A 197 25.09 -19.51 6.39
CA LEU A 197 23.76 -18.93 6.19
C LEU A 197 23.65 -18.22 4.83
N ALA A 198 24.70 -17.48 4.42
CA ALA A 198 24.75 -16.84 3.12
C ALA A 198 24.76 -17.87 1.97
N ARG A 199 25.48 -18.98 2.13
CA ARG A 199 25.49 -20.09 1.15
C ARG A 199 24.10 -20.73 1.03
N LEU A 200 23.48 -21.06 2.16
CA LEU A 200 22.15 -21.66 2.19
C LEU A 200 21.08 -20.75 1.57
N ARG A 201 21.17 -19.43 1.79
CA ARG A 201 20.27 -18.47 1.13
C ARG A 201 20.45 -18.48 -0.39
N ARG A 202 21.69 -18.46 -0.89
CA ARG A 202 21.97 -18.53 -2.33
C ARG A 202 21.44 -19.83 -2.95
N GLU A 203 21.67 -20.96 -2.29
CA GLU A 203 21.17 -22.26 -2.76
C GLU A 203 19.63 -22.31 -2.76
N ALA A 204 18.99 -21.73 -1.74
CA ALA A 204 17.53 -21.63 -1.69
C ALA A 204 16.97 -20.71 -2.80
N ASP A 205 17.62 -19.58 -3.06
CA ASP A 205 17.24 -18.65 -4.13
C ASP A 205 17.40 -19.31 -5.52
N GLU A 206 18.49 -20.05 -5.74
CA GLU A 206 18.73 -20.82 -6.96
C GLU A 206 17.68 -21.91 -7.17
N ARG A 207 17.34 -22.67 -6.11
CA ARG A 207 16.27 -23.69 -6.16
C ARG A 207 14.90 -23.06 -6.43
N ALA A 208 14.59 -21.95 -5.77
CA ALA A 208 13.33 -21.23 -6.00
C ALA A 208 13.24 -20.75 -7.45
N GLU A 209 14.35 -20.28 -8.04
CA GLU A 209 14.39 -19.89 -9.45
C GLU A 209 14.22 -21.09 -10.38
N GLN A 210 14.90 -22.21 -10.12
CA GLN A 210 14.73 -23.44 -10.88
C GLN A 210 13.28 -23.95 -10.80
N ASP A 211 12.66 -23.92 -9.63
CA ASP A 211 11.26 -24.30 -9.45
C ASP A 211 10.32 -23.35 -10.19
N ARG A 212 10.58 -22.03 -10.19
CA ARG A 212 9.83 -21.05 -10.99
C ARG A 212 9.92 -21.35 -12.48
N ILE A 213 11.13 -21.65 -12.97
CA ILE A 213 11.35 -22.02 -14.38
C ILE A 213 10.63 -23.32 -14.70
N ARG A 214 10.72 -24.35 -13.85
CA ARG A 214 10.03 -25.64 -14.05
C ARG A 214 8.52 -25.45 -14.09
N LEU A 215 7.94 -24.74 -13.12
CA LEU A 215 6.51 -24.45 -13.08
C LEU A 215 6.05 -23.65 -14.30
N ALA A 216 6.83 -22.68 -14.77
CA ALA A 216 6.54 -21.93 -15.98
C ALA A 216 6.58 -22.82 -17.24
N GLN A 217 7.55 -23.73 -17.33
CA GLN A 217 7.64 -24.71 -18.41
C GLN A 217 6.47 -25.70 -18.39
N GLU A 218 6.15 -26.26 -17.23
CA GLU A 218 4.99 -27.16 -17.03
C GLU A 218 3.69 -26.46 -17.41
N ALA A 219 3.48 -25.22 -16.95
CA ALA A 219 2.33 -24.41 -17.32
C ALA A 219 2.26 -24.12 -18.82
N ALA A 220 3.40 -23.86 -19.48
CA ALA A 220 3.45 -23.66 -20.93
C ALA A 220 3.11 -24.94 -21.71
N VAL A 221 3.62 -26.09 -21.26
CA VAL A 221 3.29 -27.40 -21.85
C VAL A 221 1.81 -27.73 -21.67
N GLU A 222 1.24 -27.47 -20.49
CA GLU A 222 -0.17 -27.73 -20.23
C GLU A 222 -1.08 -26.77 -21.00
N ALA A 223 -0.72 -25.49 -21.10
CA ALA A 223 -1.43 -24.52 -21.95
C ALA A 223 -1.41 -24.94 -23.42
N GLU A 224 -0.27 -25.44 -23.93
CA GLU A 224 -0.17 -25.98 -25.28
C GLU A 224 -1.04 -27.23 -25.48
N ARG A 225 -1.03 -28.17 -24.51
CA ARG A 225 -1.92 -29.34 -24.54
C ARG A 225 -3.39 -28.95 -24.55
N GLN A 226 -3.78 -27.98 -23.72
CA GLN A 226 -5.15 -27.46 -23.69
C GLN A 226 -5.54 -26.81 -25.03
N ARG A 227 -4.64 -26.02 -25.64
CA ARG A 227 -4.87 -25.42 -26.96
C ARG A 227 -5.07 -26.49 -28.03
N VAL A 228 -4.20 -27.50 -28.08
CA VAL A 228 -4.32 -28.62 -29.02
C VAL A 228 -5.61 -29.41 -28.78
N ALA A 229 -5.97 -29.68 -27.53
CA ALA A 229 -7.22 -30.37 -27.20
C ALA A 229 -8.46 -29.56 -27.62
N GLN A 230 -8.46 -28.25 -27.38
CA GLN A 230 -9.53 -27.34 -27.83
C GLN A 230 -9.62 -27.30 -29.36
N GLU A 231 -8.48 -27.23 -30.07
CA GLU A 231 -8.45 -27.26 -31.53
C GLU A 231 -8.98 -28.58 -32.09
N GLN A 232 -8.58 -29.71 -31.50
CA GLN A 232 -9.11 -31.03 -31.87
C GLN A 232 -10.60 -31.16 -31.59
N GLN A 233 -11.07 -30.64 -30.46
CA GLN A 233 -12.49 -30.65 -30.13
C GLN A 233 -13.29 -29.75 -31.09
N ALA A 234 -12.81 -28.54 -31.37
CA ALA A 234 -13.42 -27.64 -32.35
C ALA A 234 -13.44 -28.27 -33.75
N ALA A 235 -12.38 -28.99 -34.15
CA ALA A 235 -12.32 -29.72 -35.41
C ALA A 235 -13.34 -30.88 -35.45
N ARG A 236 -13.50 -31.63 -34.35
CA ARG A 236 -14.51 -32.69 -34.22
C ARG A 236 -15.93 -32.12 -34.26
N GLU A 237 -16.20 -31.03 -33.55
CA GLU A 237 -17.49 -30.35 -33.56
C GLU A 237 -17.81 -29.78 -34.95
N ALA A 238 -16.83 -29.21 -35.63
CA ALA A 238 -16.97 -28.74 -37.01
C ALA A 238 -17.23 -29.92 -37.98
N ALA A 239 -16.54 -31.04 -37.82
CA ALA A 239 -16.78 -32.26 -38.61
C ALA A 239 -18.18 -32.83 -38.34
N ALA A 240 -18.60 -32.93 -37.08
CA ALA A 240 -19.93 -33.39 -36.71
C ALA A 240 -21.04 -32.45 -37.21
N ARG A 241 -20.82 -31.13 -37.19
CA ARG A 241 -21.74 -30.16 -37.81
C ARG A 241 -21.85 -30.36 -39.31
N ARG A 242 -20.74 -30.55 -40.02
CA ARG A 242 -20.73 -30.84 -41.47
C ARG A 242 -21.43 -32.16 -41.78
N GLU A 243 -21.19 -33.20 -41.00
CA GLU A 243 -21.86 -34.50 -41.16
C GLU A 243 -23.37 -34.37 -40.93
N LYS A 244 -23.78 -33.68 -39.86
CA LYS A 244 -25.19 -33.40 -39.60
C LYS A 244 -25.83 -32.59 -40.73
N GLU A 245 -25.15 -31.56 -41.24
CA GLU A 245 -25.63 -30.75 -42.36
C GLU A 245 -25.77 -31.59 -43.65
N LEU A 246 -24.85 -32.52 -43.91
CA LEU A 246 -24.96 -33.48 -45.03
C LEU A 246 -26.14 -34.44 -44.84
N ILE A 247 -26.37 -34.94 -43.62
CA ILE A 247 -27.53 -35.79 -43.30
C ILE A 247 -28.84 -35.01 -43.46
N ASP A 248 -28.89 -33.77 -42.96
CA ASP A 248 -30.07 -32.91 -43.07
C ASP A 248 -30.35 -32.55 -44.54
N GLN A 249 -29.30 -32.31 -45.36
CA GLN A 249 -29.42 -32.12 -46.80
C GLN A 249 -29.92 -33.39 -47.52
N ALA A 250 -29.38 -34.56 -47.18
CA ALA A 250 -29.83 -35.84 -47.74
C ALA A 250 -31.29 -36.13 -47.37
N ALA A 251 -31.68 -35.89 -46.11
CA ALA A 251 -33.06 -36.04 -45.66
C ALA A 251 -34.01 -35.02 -46.34
N ALA A 252 -33.54 -33.80 -46.60
CA ALA A 252 -34.29 -32.81 -47.38
C ALA A 252 -34.47 -33.26 -48.84
N GLN A 253 -33.43 -33.80 -49.47
CA GLN A 253 -33.50 -34.37 -50.82
C GLN A 253 -34.42 -35.59 -50.89
N GLU A 254 -34.38 -36.49 -49.90
CA GLU A 254 -35.33 -37.61 -49.82
C GLU A 254 -36.77 -37.13 -49.66
N ARG A 255 -37.02 -36.11 -48.82
CA ARG A 255 -38.36 -35.51 -48.68
C ARG A 255 -38.82 -34.83 -49.96
N GLU A 256 -37.94 -34.15 -50.69
CA GLU A 256 -38.26 -33.57 -52.00
C GLU A 256 -38.57 -34.67 -53.03
N ALA A 257 -37.76 -35.73 -53.08
CA ALA A 257 -37.99 -36.87 -53.97
C ALA A 257 -39.27 -37.64 -53.61
N GLU A 258 -39.59 -37.78 -52.32
CA GLU A 258 -40.83 -38.39 -51.84
C GLU A 258 -42.04 -37.51 -52.18
N ASN A 259 -41.95 -36.20 -51.98
CA ASN A 259 -42.98 -35.25 -52.41
C ASN A 259 -43.21 -35.29 -53.93
N GLN A 260 -42.14 -35.36 -54.73
CA GLN A 260 -42.25 -35.51 -56.19
C GLN A 260 -42.90 -36.86 -56.55
N ARG A 261 -42.55 -37.96 -55.88
CA ARG A 261 -43.18 -39.27 -56.06
C ARG A 261 -44.66 -39.25 -55.70
N LEU A 262 -45.02 -38.61 -54.59
CA LEU A 262 -46.42 -38.43 -54.16
C LEU A 262 -47.18 -37.56 -55.17
N GLN A 263 -46.56 -36.51 -55.69
CA GLN A 263 -47.15 -35.64 -56.70
C GLN A 263 -47.37 -36.37 -58.03
N LEU A 264 -46.42 -37.20 -58.47
CA LEU A 264 -46.57 -38.08 -59.63
C LEU A 264 -47.65 -39.15 -59.42
N LYS A 265 -47.75 -39.74 -58.23
CA LYS A 265 -48.84 -40.67 -57.88
C LYS A 265 -50.19 -39.98 -57.91
N LEU A 266 -50.30 -38.78 -57.34
CA LEU A 266 -51.53 -37.99 -57.36
C LEU A 266 -51.93 -37.63 -58.79
N GLN A 267 -50.98 -37.27 -59.65
CA GLN A 267 -51.22 -37.04 -61.07
C GLN A 267 -51.66 -38.32 -61.80
N ALA A 268 -51.06 -39.48 -61.48
CA ALA A 268 -51.47 -40.76 -62.06
C ALA A 268 -52.88 -41.16 -61.62
N GLU A 269 -53.23 -40.98 -60.34
CA GLU A 269 -54.57 -41.25 -59.81
C GLU A 269 -55.61 -40.27 -60.39
N GLN A 270 -55.25 -38.99 -60.57
CA GLN A 270 -56.10 -38.02 -61.25
C GLN A 270 -56.30 -38.36 -62.73
N ALA A 271 -55.26 -38.82 -63.42
CA ALA A 271 -55.35 -39.29 -64.81
C ALA A 271 -56.20 -40.56 -64.93
N GLU A 272 -56.07 -41.51 -64.01
CA GLU A 272 -56.88 -42.72 -63.95
C GLU A 272 -58.36 -42.40 -63.68
N ARG A 273 -58.65 -41.52 -62.71
CA ARG A 273 -60.01 -41.01 -62.47
C ARG A 273 -60.57 -40.27 -63.69
N ALA A 274 -59.76 -39.48 -64.39
CA ALA A 274 -60.18 -38.83 -65.62
C ALA A 274 -60.46 -39.83 -66.75
N ARG A 275 -59.70 -40.93 -66.86
CA ARG A 275 -59.98 -42.02 -67.82
C ARG A 275 -61.26 -42.76 -67.48
N ILE A 276 -61.49 -43.10 -66.21
CA ILE A 276 -62.71 -43.75 -65.73
C ILE A 276 -63.93 -42.84 -65.98
N GLN A 277 -63.80 -41.53 -65.74
CA GLN A 277 -64.86 -40.57 -66.01
C GLN A 277 -65.13 -40.43 -67.52
N ALA A 278 -64.09 -40.38 -68.35
CA ALA A 278 -64.23 -40.31 -69.81
C ALA A 278 -64.83 -41.60 -70.41
N GLU A 279 -64.56 -42.76 -69.81
CA GLU A 279 -65.17 -44.03 -70.21
C GLU A 279 -66.64 -44.12 -69.75
N ALA A 280 -66.96 -43.65 -68.54
CA ALA A 280 -68.33 -43.49 -68.07
C ALA A 280 -69.15 -42.51 -68.94
N ASP A 281 -68.54 -41.40 -69.38
CA ASP A 281 -69.17 -40.42 -70.27
C ASP A 281 -69.38 -40.97 -71.70
N ARG A 282 -68.46 -41.81 -72.21
CA ARG A 282 -68.66 -42.53 -73.48
C ARG A 282 -69.80 -43.54 -73.40
N VAL A 283 -69.88 -44.33 -72.33
CA VAL A 283 -70.96 -45.31 -72.13
C VAL A 283 -72.31 -44.60 -71.95
N ALA A 284 -72.35 -43.47 -71.24
CA ALA A 284 -73.56 -42.64 -71.13
C ALA A 284 -73.95 -41.94 -72.46
N ALA A 285 -73.00 -41.65 -73.35
CA ALA A 285 -73.28 -41.11 -74.69
C ALA A 285 -73.79 -42.20 -75.65
N GLU A 286 -73.22 -43.42 -75.60
CA GLU A 286 -73.69 -44.58 -76.38
C GLU A 286 -75.09 -45.03 -75.95
N GLN A 287 -75.41 -45.03 -74.65
CA GLN A 287 -76.75 -45.33 -74.15
C GLN A 287 -77.79 -44.27 -74.51
N ARG A 288 -77.41 -42.98 -74.56
CA ARG A 288 -78.31 -41.89 -75.02
C ARG A 288 -78.61 -41.98 -76.51
N MET A 289 -77.64 -42.33 -77.35
CA MET A 289 -77.86 -42.54 -78.80
C MET A 289 -78.72 -43.78 -79.11
N GLU A 290 -78.62 -44.85 -78.31
CA GLU A 290 -79.46 -46.04 -78.48
C GLU A 290 -80.91 -45.80 -77.99
N GLN A 291 -81.10 -45.07 -76.90
CA GLN A 291 -82.44 -44.63 -76.46
C GLN A 291 -83.10 -43.67 -77.48
N GLU A 292 -82.35 -42.73 -78.07
CA GLU A 292 -82.89 -41.85 -79.12
C GLU A 292 -83.27 -42.61 -80.40
N ARG A 293 -82.53 -43.66 -80.79
CA ARG A 293 -82.93 -44.52 -81.93
C ARG A 293 -84.22 -45.31 -81.66
N GLN A 294 -84.40 -45.81 -80.45
CA GLN A 294 -85.60 -46.58 -80.07
C GLN A 294 -86.84 -45.68 -79.86
N ASP A 295 -86.65 -44.43 -79.48
CA ASP A 295 -87.74 -43.45 -79.36
C ASP A 295 -88.08 -42.79 -80.71
N ALA A 296 -87.12 -42.66 -81.64
CA ALA A 296 -87.39 -42.21 -83.01
C ALA A 296 -88.15 -43.27 -83.84
N ALA A 297 -87.88 -44.57 -83.63
CA ALA A 297 -88.60 -45.66 -84.27
C ALA A 297 -90.06 -45.77 -83.77
N ARG A 298 -90.31 -45.63 -82.45
CA ARG A 298 -91.66 -45.59 -81.87
C ARG A 298 -92.46 -44.37 -82.30
N ARG A 299 -91.85 -43.18 -82.38
CA ARG A 299 -92.50 -41.96 -82.89
C ARG A 299 -92.88 -42.06 -84.37
N GLN A 300 -92.11 -42.82 -85.17
CA GLN A 300 -92.42 -43.03 -86.59
C GLN A 300 -93.62 -43.97 -86.79
N GLU A 301 -93.74 -45.05 -86.00
CA GLU A 301 -94.91 -45.96 -86.04
C GLU A 301 -96.19 -45.30 -85.49
N GLU A 302 -96.08 -44.56 -84.37
CA GLU A 302 -97.22 -43.84 -83.77
C GLU A 302 -97.74 -42.70 -84.68
N ALA A 303 -96.88 -42.02 -85.43
CA ALA A 303 -97.29 -40.97 -86.37
C ALA A 303 -98.06 -41.51 -87.60
N THR A 304 -97.74 -42.71 -88.09
CA THR A 304 -98.49 -43.37 -89.18
C THR A 304 -99.86 -43.89 -88.74
N GLU A 305 -99.98 -44.36 -87.49
CA GLU A 305 -101.25 -44.89 -86.95
C GLU A 305 -102.21 -43.75 -86.54
N GLN A 306 -101.68 -42.63 -86.01
CA GLN A 306 -102.46 -41.44 -85.66
C GLN A 306 -103.04 -40.73 -86.90
N ALA A 307 -102.31 -40.69 -88.02
CA ALA A 307 -102.80 -40.12 -89.29
C ALA A 307 -104.02 -40.88 -89.87
N ARG A 308 -104.11 -42.20 -89.66
CA ARG A 308 -105.28 -43.02 -90.07
C ARG A 308 -106.50 -42.86 -89.15
N GLN A 309 -106.28 -42.52 -87.87
CA GLN A 309 -107.37 -42.38 -86.89
C GLN A 309 -107.97 -40.95 -86.89
N GLU A 310 -107.21 -39.91 -87.22
CA GLU A 310 -107.72 -38.53 -87.32
C GLU A 310 -108.59 -38.27 -88.55
N GLU A 311 -108.45 -39.04 -89.63
CA GLU A 311 -109.32 -38.93 -90.82
C GLU A 311 -110.73 -39.51 -90.55
N ARG A 312 -110.83 -40.57 -89.72
CA ARG A 312 -112.10 -41.16 -89.26
C ARG A 312 -112.80 -40.30 -88.20
N ARG A 313 -112.05 -39.61 -87.35
CA ARG A 313 -112.58 -38.79 -86.24
C ARG A 313 -113.20 -37.45 -86.69
N ARG A 314 -112.83 -36.93 -87.86
CA ARG A 314 -113.47 -35.73 -88.47
C ARG A 314 -114.83 -36.01 -89.11
N ALA A 315 -115.11 -37.26 -89.53
CA ALA A 315 -116.40 -37.66 -90.09
C ALA A 315 -117.49 -37.85 -89.01
N ASP A 316 -117.13 -38.34 -87.82
CA ASP A 316 -118.07 -38.57 -86.71
C ASP A 316 -118.40 -37.31 -85.89
N ALA A 317 -117.56 -36.26 -85.94
CA ALA A 317 -117.79 -35.01 -85.20
C ALA A 317 -118.81 -34.05 -85.86
N ALA A 318 -119.13 -34.21 -87.15
CA ALA A 318 -120.08 -33.35 -87.87
C ALA A 318 -121.56 -33.81 -87.73
N ALA A 319 -121.81 -35.08 -87.40
CA ALA A 319 -123.16 -35.64 -87.28
C ALA A 319 -123.81 -35.44 -85.90
N ALA A 320 -123.02 -35.27 -84.83
CA ALA A 320 -123.51 -35.19 -83.46
C ALA A 320 -124.09 -33.81 -83.03
N GLU A 321 -123.87 -32.75 -83.81
CA GLU A 321 -124.31 -31.38 -83.46
C GLU A 321 -125.75 -31.07 -83.93
N ILE A 322 -126.27 -31.78 -84.93
CA ILE A 322 -127.61 -31.54 -85.53
C ILE A 322 -128.74 -32.08 -84.63
N VAL A 323 -128.50 -33.15 -83.87
CA VAL A 323 -129.53 -33.82 -83.04
C VAL A 323 -129.86 -33.02 -81.77
N ARG A 324 -128.89 -32.30 -81.18
CA ARG A 324 -129.11 -31.55 -79.93
C ARG A 324 -130.04 -30.34 -80.06
N GLN A 325 -130.25 -29.79 -81.27
CA GLN A 325 -131.09 -28.60 -81.45
C GLN A 325 -132.60 -28.89 -81.59
N GLN A 326 -133.00 -30.12 -81.88
CA GLN A 326 -134.42 -30.49 -82.05
C GLN A 326 -135.13 -30.74 -80.71
N GLU A 327 -134.45 -31.31 -79.71
CA GLU A 327 -135.06 -31.68 -78.42
C GLU A 327 -135.42 -30.48 -77.53
N ALA A 328 -134.86 -29.29 -77.79
CA ALA A 328 -135.13 -28.09 -76.99
C ALA A 328 -136.42 -27.34 -77.40
N ARG A 329 -136.95 -27.55 -78.62
CA ARG A 329 -138.08 -26.75 -79.15
C ARG A 329 -139.46 -27.34 -78.82
N GLU A 330 -139.57 -28.66 -78.67
CA GLU A 330 -140.88 -29.32 -78.47
C GLU A 330 -141.42 -29.19 -77.04
N ARG A 331 -140.55 -29.00 -76.03
CA ARG A 331 -140.98 -28.88 -74.63
C ARG A 331 -141.63 -27.54 -74.29
N ASP A 332 -141.26 -26.46 -74.99
CA ASP A 332 -141.77 -25.11 -74.69
C ASP A 332 -143.20 -24.89 -75.24
N GLU A 333 -143.54 -25.49 -76.38
CA GLU A 333 -144.87 -25.33 -77.00
C GLU A 333 -146.00 -26.03 -76.22
N ALA A 334 -145.72 -27.20 -75.63
CA ALA A 334 -146.70 -27.96 -74.87
C ALA A 334 -147.13 -27.21 -73.59
N HIS A 335 -146.17 -26.58 -72.91
CA HIS A 335 -146.43 -25.87 -71.65
C HIS A 335 -147.36 -24.67 -71.85
N ARG A 336 -147.15 -23.89 -72.92
CA ARG A 336 -147.97 -22.72 -73.23
C ARG A 336 -149.44 -23.04 -73.57
N ARG A 337 -149.70 -24.17 -74.23
CA ARG A 337 -151.08 -24.57 -74.60
C ARG A 337 -151.94 -24.90 -73.38
N SER A 338 -151.34 -25.55 -72.38
CA SER A 338 -152.03 -25.96 -71.15
C SER A 338 -152.60 -24.75 -70.40
N ILE A 339 -151.76 -23.75 -70.15
CA ILE A 339 -152.10 -22.58 -69.32
C ILE A 339 -153.17 -21.70 -69.97
N ASN A 340 -153.13 -21.53 -71.30
CA ASN A 340 -154.17 -20.77 -72.02
C ASN A 340 -155.55 -21.43 -71.96
N ARG A 341 -155.61 -22.76 -71.90
CA ARG A 341 -156.88 -23.49 -71.84
C ARG A 341 -157.56 -23.33 -70.49
N ALA A 342 -156.78 -23.35 -69.41
CA ALA A 342 -157.28 -23.10 -68.06
C ALA A 342 -157.88 -21.69 -67.90
N ALA A 343 -157.22 -20.67 -68.46
CA ALA A 343 -157.74 -19.30 -68.46
C ALA A 343 -159.06 -19.16 -69.24
N LEU A 344 -159.22 -19.92 -70.32
CA LEU A 344 -160.45 -19.94 -71.11
C LEU A 344 -161.64 -20.45 -70.29
N GLU A 345 -161.46 -21.59 -69.63
CA GLU A 345 -162.52 -22.24 -68.86
C GLU A 345 -162.98 -21.36 -67.68
N ALA A 346 -162.05 -20.66 -67.03
CA ALA A 346 -162.38 -19.71 -65.96
C ALA A 346 -163.28 -18.56 -66.42
N PHE A 347 -163.05 -18.00 -67.62
CA PHE A 347 -163.92 -16.94 -68.16
C PHE A 347 -165.33 -17.44 -68.48
N MET A 348 -165.47 -18.68 -68.93
CA MET A 348 -166.80 -19.24 -69.23
C MET A 348 -167.62 -19.51 -67.97
N ALA A 349 -166.98 -19.89 -66.86
CA ALA A 349 -167.65 -20.19 -65.60
C ALA A 349 -168.36 -18.95 -64.99
N GLU A 350 -167.82 -17.75 -65.20
CA GLU A 350 -168.37 -16.48 -64.68
C GLU A 350 -169.42 -15.83 -65.62
N GLY A 351 -170.01 -16.62 -66.51
CA GLY A 351 -171.14 -16.19 -67.36
C GLY A 351 -170.77 -15.55 -68.69
N MET A 352 -169.50 -15.60 -69.10
CA MET A 352 -169.06 -15.08 -70.40
C MET A 352 -169.27 -16.11 -71.53
N PRO A 353 -169.92 -15.75 -72.65
CA PRO A 353 -170.07 -16.66 -73.79
C PRO A 353 -168.70 -17.14 -74.32
N GLU A 354 -168.60 -18.41 -74.72
CA GLU A 354 -167.34 -19.06 -75.13
C GLU A 354 -166.58 -18.29 -76.22
N SER A 355 -167.29 -17.66 -77.17
CA SER A 355 -166.69 -16.83 -78.22
C SER A 355 -165.98 -15.60 -77.66
N CYS A 356 -166.57 -14.93 -76.66
CA CYS A 356 -165.97 -13.78 -75.97
C CYS A 356 -164.80 -14.20 -75.07
N ALA A 357 -164.92 -15.33 -74.36
CA ALA A 357 -163.84 -15.87 -73.53
C ALA A 357 -162.58 -16.24 -74.36
N LYS A 358 -162.75 -16.88 -75.54
CA LYS A 358 -161.65 -17.16 -76.48
C LYS A 358 -160.97 -15.88 -76.96
N GLN A 359 -161.77 -14.85 -77.23
CA GLN A 359 -161.24 -13.57 -77.66
C GLN A 359 -160.47 -12.85 -76.55
N ALA A 360 -160.96 -12.90 -75.31
CA ALA A 360 -160.28 -12.34 -74.14
C ALA A 360 -158.92 -13.01 -73.89
N VAL A 361 -158.85 -14.36 -73.83
CA VAL A 361 -157.58 -15.10 -73.65
C VAL A 361 -156.60 -14.80 -74.77
N LYS A 362 -157.07 -14.71 -76.02
CA LYS A 362 -156.22 -14.38 -77.18
C LYS A 362 -155.66 -12.96 -77.12
N LEU A 363 -156.47 -11.97 -76.73
CA LEU A 363 -156.03 -10.57 -76.61
C LEU A 363 -155.05 -10.38 -75.46
N ILE A 364 -155.23 -11.11 -74.36
CA ILE A 364 -154.33 -11.08 -73.19
C ILE A 364 -152.99 -11.78 -73.51
N ALA A 365 -153.01 -12.97 -74.13
CA ALA A 365 -151.78 -13.66 -74.54
C ALA A 365 -150.95 -12.85 -75.54
N GLN A 366 -151.60 -12.05 -76.39
CA GLN A 366 -150.95 -11.12 -77.32
C GLN A 366 -150.55 -9.78 -76.68
N ARG A 367 -150.78 -9.57 -75.37
CA ARG A 367 -150.54 -8.32 -74.63
C ARG A 367 -151.20 -7.08 -75.24
N LYS A 368 -152.33 -7.26 -75.92
CA LYS A 368 -153.10 -6.16 -76.53
C LYS A 368 -154.00 -5.43 -75.54
N ILE A 369 -154.17 -5.99 -74.34
CA ILE A 369 -154.85 -5.33 -73.21
C ILE A 369 -153.77 -4.88 -72.22
N PRO A 370 -153.56 -3.56 -72.04
CA PRO A 370 -152.55 -3.06 -71.11
C PRO A 370 -152.82 -3.51 -69.67
N ASN A 371 -151.75 -3.83 -68.94
CA ASN A 371 -151.74 -4.19 -67.51
C ASN A 371 -152.35 -5.55 -67.12
N ILE A 372 -152.60 -6.46 -68.07
CA ILE A 372 -152.99 -7.86 -67.80
C ILE A 372 -152.14 -8.81 -68.68
N ALA A 373 -151.60 -9.90 -68.09
CA ALA A 373 -150.76 -10.90 -68.79
C ALA A 373 -151.00 -12.33 -68.28
N ILE A 374 -150.77 -13.32 -69.15
CA ILE A 374 -150.73 -14.75 -68.80
C ILE A 374 -149.27 -15.15 -68.57
N SER A 375 -148.96 -15.74 -67.42
CA SER A 375 -147.64 -16.29 -67.11
C SER A 375 -147.58 -17.73 -67.59
N TYR A 376 -146.56 -18.07 -68.40
CA TYR A 376 -146.33 -19.43 -68.89
C TYR A 376 -145.29 -20.17 -68.08
#